data_AF-A0A4Y4E8K8-F1
#
_entry.id   AF-A0A4Y4E8K8-F1
#
_cell.length_a   1.000
_cell.length_b   1.000
_cell.length_c   1.000
_cell.angle_alpha   90.00
_cell.angle_beta   90.00
_cell.angle_gamma   90.00
#
_symmetry.space_group_name_H-M   'P 1'
#
loop_
_entity.id
_entity.type
_entity.pdbx_description
1 polymer ?
#
loop_
_entity_poly.entity_id
_entity_poly.type
_entity_poly.pdbx_seq_one_letter_code
_entity_poly.pdbx_strand_id
1 'polypeptide(L)'
;MARNRWLGLLTDAARAVVSGLTRSSQGSPGGTGTAATRAPGRERKPSDRTPSPRPGPRPTNPTRPDAPARPAGGGDRTGAYPGDYEGRVRAQYAPRLDGDPDPGEIVWTWVPFEEDFSQGKDRPVLLVGSDGDWLLGVMLTSKDHSRDARDEARWGRYWLDIGSGPWDAQGRDSEVRLDRVIRVEPGAVRREGAVVGRDVFDRVVAGISQHR
;
A
#
# COMPACT_ATOMS: atom_id res chain seq x y z
N MET A 1 25.22 -17.73 16.06
CA MET A 1 25.52 -16.33 16.41
C MET A 1 25.60 -15.50 15.14
N ALA A 2 24.53 -14.78 14.80
CA ALA A 2 24.56 -13.73 13.80
C ALA A 2 23.95 -12.48 14.45
N ARG A 3 24.79 -11.46 14.61
CA ARG A 3 24.49 -10.20 15.28
C ARG A 3 24.03 -9.21 14.22
N ASN A 4 22.76 -8.84 14.21
CA ASN A 4 22.30 -7.71 13.41
C ASN A 4 22.07 -6.51 14.32
N ARG A 5 23.03 -5.59 14.22
CA ARG A 5 23.09 -4.30 14.90
C ARG A 5 22.21 -3.30 14.17
N TRP A 6 21.05 -2.98 14.73
CA TRP A 6 20.33 -1.75 14.39
C TRP A 6 19.82 -1.14 15.69
N LEU A 7 20.71 -0.37 16.33
CA LEU A 7 20.40 0.51 17.45
C LEU A 7 20.29 1.95 16.92
N GLY A 8 19.25 2.64 17.38
CA GLY A 8 19.09 4.10 17.33
C GLY A 8 18.55 4.64 15.99
N LEU A 9 17.61 5.58 15.95
CA LEU A 9 17.39 6.68 16.89
C LEU A 9 15.92 7.09 16.97
N LEU A 10 15.49 7.35 18.21
CA LEU A 10 14.38 8.24 18.56
C LEU A 10 14.72 9.67 18.11
N THR A 11 13.76 10.34 17.49
CA THR A 11 13.61 11.80 17.61
C THR A 11 12.14 12.18 17.60
N ASP A 12 11.84 13.06 18.54
CA ASP A 12 10.53 13.59 18.92
C ASP A 12 9.96 14.61 17.92
N ALA A 13 8.63 14.74 18.02
CA ALA A 13 7.73 15.84 17.66
C ALA A 13 8.17 16.99 16.72
N ALA A 14 7.31 17.31 15.75
CA ALA A 14 6.79 18.68 15.58
C ALA A 14 5.51 18.73 14.72
N ARG A 15 4.50 19.43 15.25
CA ARG A 15 3.27 19.90 14.58
C ARG A 15 3.58 20.87 13.43
N ALA A 16 2.70 20.96 12.44
CA ALA A 16 2.02 22.21 12.09
C ALA A 16 0.89 22.01 11.06
N VAL A 17 -0.31 22.43 11.47
CA VAL A 17 -1.45 22.76 10.60
C VAL A 17 -1.25 24.17 10.08
N VAL A 18 -1.42 24.40 8.77
CA VAL A 18 -1.88 25.70 8.24
C VAL A 18 -2.81 25.46 7.06
N SER A 19 -4.09 25.80 7.27
CA SER A 19 -5.08 26.02 6.21
C SER A 19 -4.80 27.34 5.48
N GLY A 20 -5.10 27.38 4.18
CA GLY A 20 -4.98 28.60 3.38
C GLY A 20 -5.73 28.53 2.06
N LEU A 21 -7.07 28.51 2.14
CA LEU A 21 -7.96 28.84 1.03
C LEU A 21 -7.93 30.36 0.79
N THR A 22 -7.49 30.81 -0.38
CA THR A 22 -7.93 32.09 -0.95
C THR A 22 -8.17 31.94 -2.44
N ARG A 23 -9.45 32.06 -2.81
CA ARG A 23 -9.98 32.25 -4.16
C ARG A 23 -10.17 33.74 -4.38
N SER A 24 -9.68 34.27 -5.50
CA SER A 24 -10.20 35.43 -6.27
C SER A 24 -9.05 36.06 -7.07
N SER A 25 -9.15 36.63 -8.26
CA SER A 25 -10.15 36.73 -9.31
C SER A 25 -9.59 37.72 -10.37
N GLN A 26 -10.01 37.58 -11.64
CA GLN A 26 -10.14 38.65 -12.66
C GLN A 26 -8.89 39.26 -13.34
N GLY A 27 -8.99 39.38 -14.68
CA GLY A 27 -8.56 40.60 -15.40
C GLY A 27 -7.58 40.45 -16.58
N SER A 28 -8.09 40.14 -17.78
CA SER A 28 -7.56 40.66 -19.06
C SER A 28 -8.13 42.07 -19.31
N PRO A 29 -7.69 42.92 -20.28
CA PRO A 29 -6.99 42.63 -21.55
C PRO A 29 -5.97 43.70 -22.08
N GLY A 30 -5.37 43.41 -23.25
CA GLY A 30 -5.16 44.38 -24.34
C GLY A 30 -3.74 44.92 -24.59
N GLY A 31 -3.29 44.88 -25.85
CA GLY A 31 -2.16 45.70 -26.32
C GLY A 31 -1.40 45.15 -27.54
N THR A 32 -1.77 45.61 -28.74
CA THR A 32 -1.12 45.40 -30.04
C THR A 32 0.05 46.35 -30.30
N GLY A 33 1.05 45.93 -31.09
CA GLY A 33 1.86 46.84 -31.92
C GLY A 33 3.27 46.31 -32.26
N THR A 34 3.50 45.79 -33.47
CA THR A 34 4.10 46.43 -34.68
C THR A 34 5.64 46.58 -34.72
N ALA A 35 6.17 46.04 -35.83
CA ALA A 35 7.26 46.53 -36.68
C ALA A 35 8.73 46.47 -36.24
N ALA A 36 9.49 45.86 -37.16
CA ALA A 36 10.94 45.73 -37.27
C ALA A 36 11.68 47.06 -37.54
N THR A 37 13.02 47.06 -37.41
CA THR A 37 14.02 47.54 -38.42
C THR A 37 15.49 47.30 -37.97
N ARG A 38 16.27 46.61 -38.84
CA ARG A 38 17.74 46.65 -39.21
C ARG A 38 18.82 46.86 -38.11
N ALA A 39 20.03 46.29 -38.16
CA ALA A 39 21.02 46.17 -39.25
C ALA A 39 22.19 45.19 -38.85
N PRO A 40 23.40 45.13 -39.48
CA PRO A 40 23.75 44.09 -40.45
C PRO A 40 25.11 43.36 -40.22
N GLY A 41 25.36 42.32 -41.04
CA GLY A 41 26.69 42.03 -41.60
C GLY A 41 27.49 40.89 -40.95
N ARG A 42 27.72 39.79 -41.68
CA ARG A 42 28.89 39.61 -42.55
C ARG A 42 29.01 38.15 -43.01
N GLU A 43 29.39 38.04 -44.27
CA GLU A 43 29.52 36.88 -45.14
C GLU A 43 30.77 36.02 -44.87
N ARG A 44 30.67 34.70 -45.09
CA ARG A 44 31.73 33.81 -45.64
C ARG A 44 31.16 32.44 -46.07
N LYS A 45 31.33 32.12 -47.36
CA LYS A 45 31.07 30.85 -48.08
C LYS A 45 32.12 29.75 -47.72
N PRO A 46 32.18 28.59 -48.41
CA PRO A 46 31.27 27.43 -48.37
C PRO A 46 32.05 26.13 -48.03
N SER A 47 31.39 25.02 -47.70
CA SER A 47 32.06 23.71 -47.71
C SER A 47 31.15 22.59 -48.21
N ASP A 48 31.69 21.85 -49.18
CA ASP A 48 31.09 20.73 -49.88
C ASP A 48 31.09 19.42 -49.03
N ARG A 49 29.94 18.76 -49.03
CA ARG A 49 29.62 17.31 -49.07
C ARG A 49 30.49 16.25 -48.33
N THR A 50 29.85 15.64 -47.32
CA THR A 50 29.65 14.17 -47.08
C THR A 50 30.85 13.32 -46.55
N PRO A 51 30.69 12.18 -45.80
CA PRO A 51 29.55 11.53 -45.13
C PRO A 51 29.70 11.28 -43.60
N SER A 52 28.59 10.92 -42.95
CA SER A 52 28.45 10.49 -41.55
C SER A 52 29.37 9.35 -41.10
N PRO A 53 29.95 9.41 -39.89
CA PRO A 53 30.44 8.24 -39.17
C PRO A 53 29.32 7.58 -38.34
N ARG A 54 29.30 6.24 -38.40
CA ARG A 54 28.40 5.32 -37.69
C ARG A 54 28.33 5.60 -36.18
N PRO A 55 27.14 5.53 -35.55
CA PRO A 55 27.05 5.39 -34.10
C PRO A 55 27.53 3.98 -33.70
N GLY A 56 28.50 3.92 -32.79
CA GLY A 56 28.98 2.67 -32.20
C GLY A 56 27.91 1.92 -31.39
N PRO A 57 28.16 0.65 -31.05
CA PRO A 57 27.20 -0.18 -30.33
C PRO A 57 26.89 0.43 -28.95
N ARG A 58 25.59 0.60 -28.69
CA ARG A 58 25.00 0.99 -27.42
C ARG A 58 25.49 0.02 -26.31
N PRO A 59 25.90 0.50 -25.13
CA PRO A 59 26.24 -0.40 -24.03
C PRO A 59 25.01 -1.21 -23.65
N THR A 60 25.10 -2.52 -23.81
CA THR A 60 24.14 -3.50 -23.32
C THR A 60 24.13 -3.42 -21.80
N ASN A 61 23.02 -2.92 -21.25
CA ASN A 61 22.72 -2.96 -19.83
C ASN A 61 22.87 -4.43 -19.37
N PRO A 62 23.70 -4.76 -18.37
CA PRO A 62 23.76 -6.13 -17.89
C PRO A 62 22.39 -6.51 -17.35
N THR A 63 21.89 -7.61 -17.91
CA THR A 63 20.71 -8.36 -17.52
C THR A 63 20.46 -8.24 -16.01
N ARG A 64 19.32 -7.64 -15.67
CA ARG A 64 18.71 -7.71 -14.34
C ARG A 64 18.87 -9.16 -13.86
N PRO A 65 19.57 -9.44 -12.76
CA PRO A 65 19.59 -10.80 -12.24
C PRO A 65 18.13 -11.18 -12.00
N ASP A 66 17.73 -12.26 -12.64
CA ASP A 66 16.42 -12.88 -12.49
C ASP A 66 16.02 -12.83 -11.03
N ALA A 67 14.86 -12.22 -10.77
CA ALA A 67 14.23 -12.33 -9.47
C ALA A 67 14.23 -13.83 -9.11
N PRO A 68 14.75 -14.23 -7.96
CA PRO A 68 14.74 -15.64 -7.61
C PRO A 68 13.28 -16.06 -7.52
N ALA A 69 12.84 -16.84 -8.52
CA ALA A 69 11.63 -17.61 -8.42
C ALA A 69 11.79 -18.55 -7.23
N ARG A 70 11.19 -18.21 -6.08
CA ARG A 70 11.16 -19.08 -4.90
C ARG A 70 9.91 -18.83 -4.05
N PRO A 71 9.29 -19.88 -3.48
CA PRO A 71 9.34 -21.30 -3.86
C PRO A 71 7.96 -21.85 -4.25
N ALA A 72 7.95 -22.80 -5.19
CA ALA A 72 7.00 -23.89 -5.15
C ALA A 72 7.33 -24.71 -3.89
N GLY A 73 6.62 -24.40 -2.81
CA GLY A 73 6.95 -24.87 -1.48
C GLY A 73 5.99 -24.27 -0.49
N GLY A 74 4.69 -24.53 -0.71
CA GLY A 74 3.76 -24.55 0.40
C GLY A 74 4.32 -25.59 1.37
N GLY A 75 4.86 -25.12 2.49
CA GLY A 75 5.09 -25.97 3.65
C GLY A 75 3.83 -26.81 3.87
N ASP A 76 4.07 -28.07 4.19
CA ASP A 76 3.08 -29.07 4.57
C ASP A 76 1.77 -28.43 5.02
N ARG A 77 0.71 -28.53 4.20
CA ARG A 77 -0.58 -27.88 4.49
C ARG A 77 -1.16 -28.53 5.74
N THR A 78 -0.85 -27.97 6.88
CA THR A 78 -1.68 -27.90 8.07
C THR A 78 -3.07 -27.37 7.67
N GLY A 79 -3.91 -28.27 7.14
CA GLY A 79 -5.26 -28.01 6.67
C GLY A 79 -5.34 -27.22 5.35
N ALA A 80 -6.10 -27.71 4.39
CA ALA A 80 -6.59 -26.83 3.33
C ALA A 80 -7.31 -25.62 3.97
N TYR A 81 -7.20 -24.43 3.36
CA TYR A 81 -7.87 -23.22 3.87
C TYR A 81 -9.36 -23.54 4.15
N PRO A 82 -9.83 -23.45 5.41
CA PRO A 82 -11.16 -23.90 5.79
C PRO A 82 -12.28 -22.94 5.33
N GLY A 83 -11.91 -21.86 4.63
CA GLY A 83 -12.80 -20.77 4.26
C GLY A 83 -12.75 -19.61 5.24
N ASP A 84 -13.38 -18.51 4.84
CA ASP A 84 -13.55 -17.31 5.65
C ASP A 84 -14.39 -17.60 6.91
N TYR A 85 -14.21 -16.80 7.95
CA TYR A 85 -14.92 -16.97 9.21
C TYR A 85 -16.32 -16.38 9.11
N GLU A 86 -17.37 -17.16 9.28
CA GLU A 86 -18.78 -16.70 9.19
C GLU A 86 -19.42 -16.40 10.56
N GLY A 87 -18.69 -16.66 11.65
CA GLY A 87 -19.21 -16.47 13.00
C GLY A 87 -19.16 -15.02 13.49
N ARG A 88 -19.71 -14.80 14.69
CA ARG A 88 -19.53 -13.54 15.44
C ARG A 88 -18.09 -13.43 15.91
N VAL A 89 -17.39 -12.39 15.48
CA VAL A 89 -16.01 -12.12 15.90
C VAL A 89 -15.97 -11.81 17.40
N ARG A 90 -15.18 -12.59 18.14
CA ARG A 90 -14.83 -12.31 19.54
C ARG A 90 -13.51 -11.55 19.57
N ALA A 91 -13.63 -10.22 19.44
CA ALA A 91 -12.48 -9.37 19.28
C ALA A 91 -11.62 -9.29 20.55
N GLN A 92 -10.30 -9.22 20.36
CA GLN A 92 -9.30 -9.12 21.42
C GLN A 92 -8.30 -8.03 21.01
N TYR A 93 -7.92 -7.16 21.95
CA TYR A 93 -6.83 -6.21 21.73
C TYR A 93 -5.72 -6.54 22.71
N ALA A 94 -4.70 -7.23 22.23
CA ALA A 94 -3.55 -7.66 23.03
C ALA A 94 -2.24 -7.66 22.21
N PRO A 95 -1.93 -6.57 21.47
CA PRO A 95 -0.76 -6.56 20.59
C PRO A 95 0.53 -6.65 21.39
N ARG A 96 1.46 -7.49 20.96
CA ARG A 96 2.79 -7.61 21.55
C ARG A 96 3.81 -7.90 20.46
N LEU A 97 4.75 -6.97 20.30
CA LEU A 97 5.87 -7.13 19.38
C LEU A 97 6.94 -8.09 19.91
N ASP A 98 6.54 -9.29 20.36
CA ASP A 98 7.42 -10.38 20.79
C ASP A 98 7.78 -11.34 19.65
N GLY A 99 7.18 -11.12 18.49
CA GLY A 99 7.30 -11.91 17.29
C GLY A 99 5.99 -12.61 16.98
N ASP A 100 5.27 -13.13 17.96
CA ASP A 100 4.05 -13.88 17.69
C ASP A 100 2.91 -12.96 17.21
N PRO A 101 2.18 -13.33 16.14
CA PRO A 101 1.12 -12.48 15.61
C PRO A 101 -0.06 -12.39 16.59
N ASP A 102 -0.24 -11.23 17.20
CA ASP A 102 -1.30 -10.98 18.18
C ASP A 102 -2.44 -10.09 17.65
N PRO A 103 -3.68 -10.27 18.15
CA PRO A 103 -4.78 -9.35 17.87
C PRO A 103 -4.47 -7.89 18.23
N GLY A 104 -4.70 -6.97 17.29
CA GLY A 104 -4.28 -5.57 17.36
C GLY A 104 -3.05 -5.26 16.49
N GLU A 105 -2.45 -6.28 15.87
CA GLU A 105 -1.36 -6.11 14.91
C GLU A 105 -1.85 -6.19 13.46
N ILE A 106 -1.27 -5.35 12.61
CA ILE A 106 -1.30 -5.51 11.16
C ILE A 106 -0.09 -6.35 10.77
N VAL A 107 -0.36 -7.48 10.13
CA VAL A 107 0.65 -8.44 9.67
C VAL A 107 0.55 -8.67 8.17
N TRP A 108 1.66 -8.99 7.53
CA TRP A 108 1.66 -9.43 6.14
C TRP A 108 1.44 -10.94 6.07
N THR A 109 0.45 -11.36 5.28
CA THR A 109 0.16 -12.78 5.06
C THR A 109 -0.49 -12.99 3.70
N TRP A 110 -0.61 -14.26 3.33
CA TRP A 110 -1.32 -14.66 2.13
C TRP A 110 -2.83 -14.56 2.35
N VAL A 111 -3.51 -13.79 1.51
CA VAL A 111 -4.97 -13.62 1.54
C VAL A 111 -5.60 -14.28 0.30
N PRO A 112 -6.48 -15.28 0.49
CA PRO A 112 -7.15 -15.95 -0.63
C PRO A 112 -8.09 -15.01 -1.40
N PHE A 113 -8.28 -15.26 -2.69
CA PHE A 113 -9.33 -14.60 -3.49
C PHE A 113 -10.70 -15.22 -3.19
N GLU A 114 -11.78 -14.44 -3.25
CA GLU A 114 -13.13 -14.94 -2.91
C GLU A 114 -13.67 -15.96 -3.90
N GLU A 115 -13.28 -15.84 -5.16
CA GLU A 115 -13.74 -16.70 -6.24
C GLU A 115 -13.02 -18.04 -6.25
N ASP A 116 -11.80 -18.09 -5.71
CA ASP A 116 -10.94 -19.27 -5.69
C ASP A 116 -9.94 -19.19 -4.54
N PHE A 117 -10.25 -19.89 -3.45
CA PHE A 117 -9.38 -19.98 -2.26
C PHE A 117 -8.09 -20.77 -2.49
N SER A 118 -7.84 -21.33 -3.68
CA SER A 118 -6.51 -21.86 -4.04
C SER A 118 -5.57 -20.76 -4.57
N GLN A 119 -6.14 -19.62 -4.95
CA GLN A 119 -5.43 -18.43 -5.39
C GLN A 119 -5.51 -17.33 -4.34
N GLY A 120 -4.52 -16.44 -4.36
CA GLY A 120 -4.42 -15.38 -3.38
C GLY A 120 -3.23 -14.49 -3.64
N LYS A 121 -3.08 -13.48 -2.79
CA LYS A 121 -1.92 -12.58 -2.84
C LYS A 121 -1.53 -12.15 -1.43
N ASP A 122 -0.28 -11.77 -1.30
CA ASP A 122 0.24 -11.22 -0.05
C ASP A 122 -0.37 -9.84 0.22
N ARG A 123 -0.89 -9.62 1.42
CA ARG A 123 -1.53 -8.37 1.83
C ARG A 123 -1.29 -8.09 3.32
N PRO A 124 -1.33 -6.81 3.73
CA PRO A 124 -1.47 -6.47 5.13
C PRO A 124 -2.88 -6.84 5.63
N VAL A 125 -2.94 -7.38 6.84
CA VAL A 125 -4.15 -7.86 7.51
C VAL A 125 -4.12 -7.43 8.97
N LEU A 126 -5.16 -6.75 9.43
CA LEU A 126 -5.34 -6.44 10.86
C LEU A 126 -5.94 -7.67 11.56
N LEU A 127 -5.21 -8.23 12.51
CA LEU A 127 -5.69 -9.31 13.36
C LEU A 127 -6.65 -8.78 14.42
N VAL A 128 -7.81 -9.41 14.55
CA VAL A 128 -8.90 -8.97 15.43
C VAL A 128 -9.24 -9.95 16.53
N GLY A 129 -8.87 -11.23 16.39
CA GLY A 129 -9.17 -12.27 17.37
C GLY A 129 -8.74 -13.64 16.88
N SER A 130 -9.39 -14.70 17.36
CA SER A 130 -9.07 -16.08 17.01
C SER A 130 -10.31 -16.98 16.92
N ASP A 131 -10.17 -18.09 16.20
CA ASP A 131 -11.12 -19.20 16.02
C ASP A 131 -10.36 -20.53 16.11
N GLY A 132 -10.28 -21.10 17.31
CA GLY A 132 -9.40 -22.25 17.58
C GLY A 132 -7.93 -21.88 17.32
N ASP A 133 -7.26 -22.69 16.48
CA ASP A 133 -5.86 -22.47 16.10
C ASP A 133 -5.69 -21.40 15.00
N TRP A 134 -6.78 -20.87 14.47
CA TRP A 134 -6.76 -19.83 13.44
C TRP A 134 -6.82 -18.44 14.08
N LEU A 135 -6.02 -17.52 13.55
CA LEU A 135 -6.20 -16.11 13.79
C LEU A 135 -7.32 -15.58 12.88
N LEU A 136 -8.05 -14.58 13.35
CA LEU A 136 -9.05 -13.88 12.56
C LEU A 136 -8.52 -12.51 12.18
N GLY A 137 -8.66 -12.14 10.91
CA GLY A 137 -8.20 -10.84 10.43
C GLY A 137 -9.08 -10.23 9.36
N VAL A 138 -8.90 -8.93 9.14
CA VAL A 138 -9.50 -8.18 8.04
C VAL A 138 -8.42 -7.61 7.15
N MET A 139 -8.59 -7.73 5.83
CA MET A 139 -7.58 -7.30 4.88
C MET A 139 -7.55 -5.78 4.71
N LEU A 140 -6.34 -5.26 4.46
CA LEU A 140 -6.11 -3.85 4.18
C LEU A 140 -5.89 -3.59 2.68
N THR A 141 -6.12 -2.34 2.29
CA THR A 141 -5.77 -1.79 0.98
C THR A 141 -5.39 -0.31 1.13
N SER A 142 -4.49 0.19 0.29
CA SER A 142 -4.22 1.64 0.17
C SER A 142 -4.99 2.26 -1.02
N LYS A 143 -5.97 1.54 -1.57
CA LYS A 143 -6.92 2.08 -2.56
C LYS A 143 -7.99 2.87 -1.79
N ASP A 144 -8.20 4.12 -2.18
CA ASP A 144 -9.29 4.96 -1.71
C ASP A 144 -10.63 4.46 -2.28
N HIS A 145 -11.51 3.97 -1.41
CA HIS A 145 -12.88 3.57 -1.72
C HIS A 145 -13.94 4.56 -1.22
N SER A 146 -13.55 5.71 -0.68
CA SER A 146 -14.50 6.73 -0.22
C SER A 146 -15.42 7.24 -1.36
N ARG A 147 -14.88 7.29 -2.59
CA ARG A 147 -15.58 7.78 -3.78
C ARG A 147 -16.52 6.76 -4.40
N ASP A 148 -16.20 5.47 -4.29
CA ASP A 148 -17.00 4.36 -4.82
C ASP A 148 -17.77 3.59 -3.73
N ALA A 149 -17.76 4.06 -2.48
CA ALA A 149 -18.38 3.41 -1.32
C ALA A 149 -19.83 2.96 -1.55
N ARG A 150 -20.66 3.76 -2.24
CA ARG A 150 -22.05 3.38 -2.56
C ARG A 150 -22.13 2.21 -3.54
N ASP A 151 -21.22 2.17 -4.51
CA ASP A 151 -21.18 1.10 -5.49
C ASP A 151 -20.57 -0.17 -4.87
N GLU A 152 -19.52 -0.02 -4.05
CA GLU A 152 -18.96 -1.11 -3.23
C GLU A 152 -20.02 -1.75 -2.32
N ALA A 153 -20.83 -0.93 -1.64
CA ALA A 153 -21.90 -1.42 -0.77
C ALA A 153 -23.00 -2.20 -1.52
N ARG A 154 -23.25 -1.91 -2.81
CA ARG A 154 -24.17 -2.73 -3.64
C ARG A 154 -23.65 -4.14 -3.85
N TRP A 155 -22.35 -4.34 -3.77
CA TRP A 155 -21.68 -5.65 -3.81
C TRP A 155 -21.43 -6.22 -2.41
N GLY A 156 -22.00 -5.61 -1.36
CA GLY A 156 -21.83 -6.04 0.03
C GLY A 156 -20.45 -5.71 0.60
N ARG A 157 -19.64 -4.89 -0.07
CA ARG A 157 -18.30 -4.52 0.39
C ARG A 157 -18.32 -3.22 1.18
N TYR A 158 -17.74 -3.25 2.36
CA TYR A 158 -17.70 -2.10 3.27
C TYR A 158 -16.26 -1.83 3.68
N TRP A 159 -15.81 -0.60 3.44
CA TRP A 159 -14.45 -0.16 3.71
C TRP A 159 -14.45 0.90 4.81
N LEU A 160 -13.44 0.87 5.66
CA LEU A 160 -13.24 1.84 6.73
C LEU A 160 -11.82 2.39 6.70
N ASP A 161 -11.72 3.72 6.68
CA ASP A 161 -10.45 4.44 6.83
C ASP A 161 -9.82 4.19 8.20
N ILE A 162 -8.58 3.72 8.16
CA ILE A 162 -7.71 3.60 9.34
C ILE A 162 -6.55 4.58 9.31
N GLY A 163 -6.43 5.39 8.25
CA GLY A 163 -5.36 6.35 8.04
C GLY A 163 -4.05 5.67 7.61
N SER A 164 -2.94 6.38 7.77
CA SER A 164 -1.60 5.91 7.45
C SER A 164 -0.87 5.37 8.68
N GLY A 165 0.13 4.53 8.45
CA GLY A 165 0.97 3.99 9.51
C GLY A 165 2.12 3.12 8.99
N PRO A 166 2.94 2.57 9.89
CA PRO A 166 4.18 1.87 9.53
C PRO A 166 3.96 0.56 8.77
N TRP A 167 2.73 0.08 8.64
CA TRP A 167 2.36 -1.08 7.83
C TRP A 167 2.44 -0.81 6.32
N ASP A 168 2.43 0.46 5.89
CA ASP A 168 2.68 0.86 4.51
C ASP A 168 3.99 1.65 4.46
N ALA A 169 5.01 1.09 3.80
CA ALA A 169 6.33 1.73 3.67
C ALA A 169 6.28 3.08 2.93
N GLN A 170 5.22 3.35 2.14
CA GLN A 170 5.01 4.64 1.48
C GLN A 170 4.21 5.62 2.35
N GLY A 171 3.74 5.20 3.53
CA GLY A 171 2.96 6.02 4.46
C GLY A 171 1.61 6.46 3.90
N ARG A 172 1.02 5.66 2.99
CA ARG A 172 -0.27 5.99 2.39
C ARG A 172 -1.41 5.71 3.36
N ASP A 173 -2.48 6.48 3.22
CA ASP A 173 -3.74 6.17 3.90
C ASP A 173 -4.24 4.79 3.45
N SER A 174 -4.74 4.04 4.42
CA SER A 174 -5.18 2.67 4.27
C SER A 174 -6.60 2.51 4.77
N GLU A 175 -7.29 1.55 4.16
CA GLU A 175 -8.64 1.13 4.50
C GLU A 175 -8.67 -0.36 4.83
N VAL A 176 -9.56 -0.77 5.73
CA VAL A 176 -9.85 -2.18 6.03
C VAL A 176 -11.19 -2.61 5.43
N ARG A 177 -11.28 -3.86 4.97
CA ARG A 177 -12.54 -4.45 4.53
C ARG A 177 -13.30 -5.09 5.71
N LEU A 178 -14.50 -4.59 5.99
CA LEU A 178 -15.29 -4.94 7.18
C LEU A 178 -16.20 -6.17 6.99
N ASP A 179 -16.64 -6.44 5.76
CA ASP A 179 -17.57 -7.53 5.42
C ASP A 179 -16.90 -8.91 5.31
N ARG A 180 -15.57 -8.97 5.35
CA ARG A 180 -14.81 -10.19 5.11
C ARG A 180 -13.77 -10.44 6.19
N VAL A 181 -14.03 -11.44 7.03
CA VAL A 181 -13.07 -11.89 8.05
C VAL A 181 -12.41 -13.18 7.57
N ILE A 182 -11.11 -13.09 7.32
CA ILE A 182 -10.30 -14.21 6.86
C ILE A 182 -9.75 -14.98 8.05
N ARG A 183 -9.56 -16.30 7.88
CA ARG A 183 -8.76 -17.09 8.80
C ARG A 183 -7.29 -17.00 8.39
N VAL A 184 -6.41 -16.86 9.35
CA VAL A 184 -4.97 -16.78 9.10
C VAL A 184 -4.30 -17.84 9.95
N GLU A 185 -3.52 -18.69 9.29
CA GLU A 185 -2.68 -19.63 10.01
C GLU A 185 -1.53 -18.86 10.66
N PRO A 186 -1.28 -18.99 11.98
CA PRO A 186 -0.19 -18.27 12.65
C PRO A 186 1.17 -18.46 11.96
N GLY A 187 1.46 -19.68 11.47
CA GLY A 187 2.69 -20.01 10.75
C GLY A 187 2.81 -19.41 9.34
N ALA A 188 1.70 -18.96 8.75
CA ALA A 188 1.68 -18.32 7.43
C ALA A 188 1.94 -16.81 7.49
N VAL A 189 2.09 -16.23 8.69
CA VAL A 189 2.40 -14.82 8.87
C VAL A 189 3.86 -14.54 8.48
N ARG A 190 4.04 -13.65 7.52
CA ARG A 190 5.34 -13.17 7.04
C ARG A 190 5.65 -11.88 7.78
N ARG A 191 6.45 -11.99 8.85
CA ARG A 191 6.61 -10.96 9.88
C ARG A 191 7.19 -9.65 9.36
N GLU A 192 6.30 -8.68 9.18
CA GLU A 192 6.45 -7.24 9.41
C GLU A 192 5.15 -6.80 10.10
N GLY A 193 5.20 -6.65 11.43
CA GLY A 193 4.04 -6.37 12.28
C GLY A 193 4.00 -4.89 12.70
N ALA A 194 2.85 -4.25 12.60
CA ALA A 194 2.60 -2.91 13.12
C ALA A 194 1.39 -2.91 14.06
N VAL A 195 1.51 -2.25 15.22
CA VAL A 195 0.39 -2.15 16.16
C VAL A 195 -0.54 -1.01 15.76
N VAL A 196 -1.84 -1.27 15.65
CA VAL A 196 -2.84 -0.19 15.49
C VAL A 196 -3.21 0.42 16.84
N GLY A 197 -3.58 1.70 16.83
CA GLY A 197 -4.16 2.36 18.01
C GLY A 197 -5.44 1.66 18.47
N ARG A 198 -5.66 1.62 19.78
CA ARG A 198 -6.85 0.99 20.38
C ARG A 198 -8.17 1.57 19.86
N ASP A 199 -8.20 2.87 19.61
CA ASP A 199 -9.34 3.60 19.05
C ASP A 199 -9.67 3.17 17.61
N VAL A 200 -8.63 3.01 16.78
CA VAL A 200 -8.76 2.49 15.40
C VAL A 200 -9.30 1.06 15.47
N PHE A 201 -8.70 0.22 16.32
CA PHE A 201 -9.13 -1.16 16.51
C PHE A 201 -10.60 -1.27 16.89
N ASP A 202 -11.05 -0.48 17.89
CA ASP A 202 -12.43 -0.51 18.35
C ASP A 202 -13.42 -0.08 17.24
N ARG A 203 -13.05 0.90 16.41
CA ARG A 203 -13.86 1.29 15.22
C ARG A 203 -13.97 0.16 14.21
N VAL A 204 -12.87 -0.55 13.94
CA VAL A 204 -12.87 -1.71 13.02
C VAL A 204 -13.80 -2.80 13.56
N VAL A 205 -13.68 -3.16 14.84
CA VAL A 205 -14.53 -4.20 15.47
C VAL A 205 -16.01 -3.83 15.42
N ALA A 206 -16.33 -2.56 15.69
CA ALA A 206 -17.70 -2.05 15.56
C ALA A 206 -18.20 -2.16 14.12
N GLY A 207 -17.36 -1.79 13.14
CA GLY A 207 -17.67 -1.89 11.71
C GLY A 207 -17.92 -3.33 11.26
N ILE A 208 -17.08 -4.28 11.67
CA ILE A 208 -17.28 -5.71 11.38
C ILE A 208 -18.64 -6.17 11.94
N SER A 209 -18.98 -5.78 13.17
CA SER A 209 -20.23 -6.18 13.81
C SER A 209 -21.47 -5.56 13.18
N GLN A 210 -21.32 -4.44 12.46
CA GLN A 210 -22.42 -3.76 11.76
C GLN A 210 -22.69 -4.37 10.38
N HIS A 211 -21.67 -4.92 9.74
CA HIS A 211 -21.74 -5.37 8.35
C HIS A 211 -21.74 -6.88 8.18
N ARG A 212 -21.81 -7.65 9.28
CA ARG A 212 -21.88 -9.12 9.32
C ARG A 212 -22.90 -9.65 10.32
#